data_AF-A0A842SWF3-F1
#
_entry.id   AF-A0A842SWF3-F1
#
_cell.length_a   1.000
_cell.length_b   1.000
_cell.length_c   1.000
_cell.angle_alpha   90.00
_cell.angle_beta   90.00
_cell.angle_gamma   90.00
#
_symmetry.space_group_name_H-M   'P 1'
#
loop_
_entity.id
_entity.type
_entity.pdbx_description
1 polymer ?
#
loop_
_entity_poly.entity_id
_entity_poly.type
_entity_poly.pdbx_seq_one_letter_code
_entity_poly.pdbx_strand_id
1 'polypeptide(L)'
;MNISQQNNGYIFDGEFFVSFQEVQCYRYLKFLGIPNNKMHHEYRVSKNCFDFFPLKRIFWEHHPINKKLGKDIFKYGKKRRAILDENGYRNIPLVVSDVMFEDITDICIKMRENNVDFRKGRVPRNVGIYYIRDYEKEYERYCFNVLCETLVAD
;
A
#
# COMPACT_ATOMS: atom_id res chain seq x y z
N MET A 1 -16.92 10.42 11.79
CA MET A 1 -16.03 9.78 12.79
C MET A 1 -14.78 10.63 12.88
N ASN A 2 -14.38 11.06 14.09
CA ASN A 2 -13.25 11.97 14.28
C ASN A 2 -11.94 11.16 14.36
N ILE A 3 -10.88 11.70 13.73
CA ILE A 3 -9.50 11.20 13.88
C ILE A 3 -8.87 12.04 15.00
N SER A 4 -8.34 11.41 16.03
CA SER A 4 -7.58 12.12 17.06
C SER A 4 -6.09 11.85 16.88
N GLN A 5 -5.29 12.92 16.88
CA GLN A 5 -3.85 12.80 16.90
C GLN A 5 -3.40 12.57 18.35
N GLN A 6 -2.60 11.53 18.59
CA GLN A 6 -2.02 11.25 19.91
C GLN A 6 -0.54 10.91 19.77
N ASN A 7 0.30 11.64 20.50
CA ASN A 7 1.76 11.46 20.51
C ASN A 7 2.37 11.42 19.10
N ASN A 8 2.77 10.22 18.67
CA ASN A 8 3.49 9.94 17.43
C ASN A 8 2.60 9.27 16.36
N GLY A 9 1.28 9.30 16.51
CA GLY A 9 0.36 8.64 15.59
C GLY A 9 -1.07 9.16 15.65
N TYR A 10 -1.99 8.34 15.18
CA TYR A 10 -3.40 8.67 15.02
C TYR A 10 -4.25 7.57 15.61
N ILE A 11 -5.32 7.94 16.32
CA ILE A 11 -6.34 7.01 16.76
C ILE A 11 -7.56 7.21 15.89
N PHE A 12 -8.06 6.10 15.35
CA PHE A 12 -9.29 6.07 14.59
C PHE A 12 -10.03 4.78 14.89
N ASP A 13 -11.31 4.88 15.26
CA ASP A 13 -12.17 3.72 15.51
C ASP A 13 -11.66 2.77 16.63
N GLY A 14 -10.93 3.34 17.61
CA GLY A 14 -10.32 2.59 18.71
C GLY A 14 -8.95 1.97 18.39
N GLU A 15 -8.52 2.03 17.14
CA GLU A 15 -7.23 1.49 16.66
C GLU A 15 -6.17 2.59 16.57
N PHE A 16 -4.91 2.23 16.81
CA PHE A 16 -3.76 3.13 16.70
C PHE A 16 -3.03 2.92 15.36
N PHE A 17 -2.70 4.03 14.69
CA PHE A 17 -2.01 4.05 13.41
C PHE A 17 -0.77 4.92 13.49
N VAL A 18 0.34 4.46 12.92
CA VAL A 18 1.61 5.20 12.96
C VAL A 18 1.66 6.34 11.94
N SER A 19 0.72 6.36 10.99
CA SER A 19 0.64 7.42 9.97
C SER A 19 -0.80 7.72 9.57
N PHE A 20 -1.02 8.95 9.12
CA PHE A 20 -2.31 9.36 8.56
C PHE A 20 -2.67 8.56 7.29
N GLN A 21 -1.67 8.10 6.56
CA GLN A 21 -1.84 7.31 5.35
C GLN A 21 -2.43 5.92 5.66
N GLU A 22 -1.99 5.29 6.75
CA GLU A 22 -2.62 4.06 7.24
C GLU A 22 -4.08 4.29 7.65
N VAL A 23 -4.39 5.44 8.26
CA VAL A 23 -5.78 5.81 8.58
C VAL A 23 -6.62 5.90 7.31
N GLN A 24 -6.11 6.49 6.22
CA GLN A 24 -6.85 6.53 4.94
C GLN A 24 -7.05 5.12 4.36
N CYS A 25 -6.03 4.26 4.42
CA CYS A 25 -6.13 2.86 4.00
C CYS A 25 -7.21 2.12 4.79
N TYR A 26 -7.22 2.26 6.12
CA TYR A 26 -8.22 1.66 7.00
C TYR A 26 -9.63 2.21 6.72
N ARG A 27 -9.79 3.53 6.53
CA ARG A 27 -11.06 4.16 6.13
C ARG A 27 -11.58 3.60 4.81
N TYR A 28 -10.71 3.36 3.84
CA TYR A 28 -11.07 2.75 2.57
C TYR A 28 -11.58 1.30 2.77
N LEU A 29 -10.90 0.48 3.58
CA LEU A 29 -11.37 -0.88 3.89
C LEU A 29 -12.74 -0.86 4.60
N LYS A 30 -12.98 0.09 5.52
CA LYS A 30 -14.31 0.32 6.10
C LYS A 30 -15.34 0.71 5.05
N PHE A 31 -14.99 1.62 4.14
CA PHE A 31 -15.86 2.06 3.06
C PHE A 31 -16.26 0.90 2.14
N LEU A 32 -15.37 -0.06 1.92
CA LEU A 32 -15.69 -1.31 1.20
C LEU A 32 -16.67 -2.24 1.96
N GLY A 33 -17.04 -1.91 3.19
CA GLY A 33 -17.90 -2.72 4.05
C GLY A 33 -17.17 -3.86 4.76
N ILE A 34 -15.84 -3.82 4.85
CA ILE A 34 -15.07 -4.85 5.57
C ILE A 34 -15.22 -4.61 7.08
N PRO A 35 -15.66 -5.61 7.86
CA PRO A 35 -15.77 -5.47 9.31
C PRO A 35 -14.41 -5.27 9.98
N ASN A 36 -14.35 -4.49 11.07
CA ASN A 36 -13.12 -4.20 11.81
C ASN A 36 -12.32 -5.46 12.17
N ASN A 37 -13.00 -6.48 12.71
CA ASN A 37 -12.38 -7.76 13.09
C ASN A 37 -11.90 -8.63 11.91
N LYS A 38 -12.10 -8.16 10.67
CA LYS A 38 -11.65 -8.81 9.43
C LYS A 38 -10.65 -7.96 8.66
N MET A 39 -10.30 -6.76 9.11
CA MET A 39 -9.30 -5.93 8.41
C MET A 39 -7.88 -6.47 8.60
N HIS A 40 -7.61 -7.03 9.79
CA HIS A 40 -6.30 -7.56 10.15
C HIS A 40 -5.19 -6.54 9.87
N HIS A 41 -5.32 -5.35 10.47
CA HIS A 41 -4.26 -4.34 10.48
C HIS A 41 -3.09 -4.83 11.37
N GLU A 42 -1.87 -4.46 11.00
CA GLU A 42 -0.62 -4.92 11.64
C GLU A 42 -0.51 -6.46 11.76
N TYR A 43 -0.91 -7.17 10.70
CA TYR A 43 -0.92 -8.62 10.69
C TYR A 43 0.50 -9.20 10.79
N ARG A 44 0.72 -10.06 11.80
CA ARG A 44 2.02 -10.69 12.04
C ARG A 44 2.19 -11.99 11.27
N VAL A 45 3.28 -12.08 10.50
CA VAL A 45 3.77 -13.31 9.87
C VAL A 45 5.18 -13.55 10.38
N SER A 46 5.33 -14.53 11.27
CA SER A 46 6.55 -14.72 12.06
C SER A 46 6.93 -13.41 12.77
N LYS A 47 8.18 -12.96 12.69
CA LYS A 47 8.66 -11.69 13.26
C LYS A 47 8.29 -10.44 12.45
N ASN A 48 7.63 -10.58 11.30
CA ASN A 48 7.34 -9.48 10.39
C ASN A 48 5.91 -8.97 10.54
N CYS A 49 5.71 -7.65 10.47
CA CYS A 49 4.40 -6.99 10.50
C CYS A 49 4.00 -6.56 9.09
N PHE A 50 2.82 -6.90 8.62
CA PHE A 50 2.22 -6.43 7.36
C PHE A 50 1.08 -5.47 7.67
N ASP A 51 0.97 -4.38 6.91
CA ASP A 51 0.05 -3.29 7.26
C ASP A 51 -1.41 -3.75 7.30
N PHE A 52 -1.88 -4.48 6.28
CA PHE A 52 -3.25 -5.02 6.26
C PHE A 52 -3.33 -6.41 5.63
N PHE A 53 -4.26 -7.24 6.15
CA PHE A 53 -4.63 -8.51 5.52
C PHE A 53 -6.17 -8.72 5.49
N PRO A 54 -6.92 -7.83 4.82
CA PRO A 54 -8.37 -7.83 4.87
C PRO A 54 -8.96 -9.15 4.37
N LEU A 55 -9.93 -9.66 5.14
CA LEU A 55 -10.67 -10.91 4.88
C LEU A 55 -9.78 -12.15 4.71
N LYS A 56 -8.49 -12.05 5.03
CA LYS A 56 -7.45 -13.04 4.71
C LYS A 56 -7.35 -13.36 3.21
N ARG A 57 -7.61 -12.37 2.34
CA ARG A 57 -7.65 -12.55 0.88
C ARG A 57 -6.48 -11.90 0.13
N ILE A 58 -6.02 -10.73 0.57
CA ILE A 58 -4.94 -9.98 -0.08
C ILE A 58 -4.11 -9.31 1.01
N PHE A 59 -2.80 -9.49 0.99
CA PHE A 59 -1.91 -8.67 1.81
C PHE A 59 -1.75 -7.30 1.15
N TRP A 60 -1.80 -6.23 1.95
CA TRP A 60 -1.55 -4.87 1.48
C TRP A 60 -0.50 -4.19 2.34
N GLU A 61 0.54 -3.70 1.68
CA GLU A 61 1.61 -2.88 2.24
C GLU A 61 1.55 -1.49 1.61
N HIS A 62 1.53 -0.44 2.42
CA HIS A 62 1.39 0.93 1.97
C HIS A 62 2.49 1.85 2.52
N HIS A 63 3.38 2.29 1.63
CA HIS A 63 4.60 3.02 2.00
C HIS A 63 4.86 4.22 1.06
N PRO A 64 4.08 5.32 1.17
CA PRO A 64 4.09 6.43 0.20
C PRO A 64 5.31 7.36 0.26
N ILE A 65 6.07 7.36 1.36
CA ILE A 65 7.31 8.13 1.48
C ILE A 65 8.37 7.23 2.07
N ASN A 66 9.04 6.43 1.24
CA ASN A 66 10.00 5.49 1.77
C ASN A 66 11.43 6.03 1.81
N LYS A 67 11.75 6.79 2.88
CA LYS A 67 13.15 7.16 3.20
C LYS A 67 13.93 6.05 3.92
N LYS A 68 13.25 5.04 4.49
CA LYS A 68 13.85 4.01 5.36
C LYS A 68 13.98 2.61 4.72
N LEU A 69 13.12 2.22 3.79
CA LEU A 69 13.27 0.97 3.02
C LEU A 69 13.95 1.35 1.70
N GLY A 70 15.23 1.03 1.58
CA GLY A 70 16.13 1.61 0.58
C GLY A 70 15.53 1.74 -0.82
N LYS A 71 15.08 2.96 -1.16
CA LYS A 71 14.65 3.57 -2.45
C LYS A 71 13.77 2.77 -3.43
N ASP A 72 13.69 1.45 -3.31
CA ASP A 72 13.17 0.54 -4.33
C ASP A 72 12.01 -0.28 -3.74
N ILE A 73 10.80 0.15 -4.05
CA ILE A 73 9.56 -0.54 -3.71
C ILE A 73 9.51 -1.96 -4.29
N PHE A 74 10.15 -2.23 -5.43
CA PHE A 74 10.19 -3.56 -6.03
C PHE A 74 11.01 -4.50 -5.18
N LYS A 75 12.21 -4.08 -4.77
CA LYS A 75 13.05 -4.84 -3.83
C LYS A 75 12.34 -5.07 -2.50
N TYR A 76 11.64 -4.05 -1.98
CA TYR A 76 10.82 -4.20 -0.79
C TYR A 76 9.75 -5.28 -0.99
N GLY A 77 8.91 -5.14 -2.01
CA GLY A 77 7.85 -6.11 -2.32
C GLY A 77 8.37 -7.53 -2.49
N LYS A 78 9.51 -7.73 -3.18
CA LYS A 78 10.14 -9.05 -3.33
C LYS A 78 10.53 -9.67 -1.99
N LYS A 79 11.12 -8.87 -1.09
CA LYS A 79 11.45 -9.33 0.27
C LYS A 79 10.19 -9.72 1.05
N ARG A 80 9.14 -8.90 0.97
CA ARG A 80 7.85 -9.16 1.63
C ARG A 80 7.19 -10.42 1.08
N ARG A 81 7.24 -10.63 -0.24
CA ARG A 81 6.72 -11.81 -0.91
C ARG A 81 7.43 -13.09 -0.47
N ALA A 82 8.76 -13.08 -0.41
CA ALA A 82 9.54 -14.22 0.06
C ALA A 82 9.14 -14.65 1.48
N ILE A 83 8.98 -13.69 2.40
CA ILE A 83 8.49 -13.96 3.77
C ILE A 83 7.13 -14.65 3.74
N LEU A 84 6.18 -14.15 2.96
CA LEU A 84 4.86 -14.76 2.84
C LEU A 84 4.93 -16.18 2.26
N ASP A 85 5.77 -16.40 1.25
CA ASP A 85 5.91 -17.68 0.56
C ASP A 85 6.55 -18.76 1.44
N GLU A 86 7.48 -18.38 2.30
CA GLU A 86 8.09 -19.23 3.33
C GLU A 86 7.10 -19.59 4.45
N ASN A 87 6.09 -18.76 4.68
CA ASN A 87 5.12 -18.92 5.78
C ASN A 87 3.74 -19.41 5.31
N GLY A 88 3.66 -20.05 4.13
CA GLY A 88 2.44 -20.74 3.66
C GLY A 88 1.43 -19.88 2.90
N TYR A 89 1.77 -18.62 2.56
CA TYR A 89 0.88 -17.68 1.89
C TYR A 89 1.14 -17.54 0.38
N ARG A 90 1.76 -18.55 -0.26
CA ARG A 90 2.15 -18.53 -1.68
C ARG A 90 0.99 -18.19 -2.63
N ASN A 91 -0.22 -18.64 -2.30
CA ASN A 91 -1.41 -18.46 -3.14
C ASN A 91 -2.21 -17.19 -2.81
N ILE A 92 -1.74 -16.38 -1.85
CA ILE A 92 -2.40 -15.15 -1.44
C ILE A 92 -1.64 -13.97 -2.06
N PRO A 93 -2.29 -13.09 -2.85
CA PRO A 93 -1.64 -11.96 -3.48
C PRO A 93 -1.10 -10.94 -2.46
N LEU A 94 -0.04 -10.24 -2.85
CA LEU A 94 0.51 -9.08 -2.12
C LEU A 94 0.38 -7.84 -3.00
N VAL A 95 -0.32 -6.83 -2.51
CA VAL A 95 -0.35 -5.48 -3.08
C VAL A 95 0.63 -4.60 -2.31
N VAL A 96 1.48 -3.87 -3.03
CA VAL A 96 2.40 -2.88 -2.46
C VAL A 96 2.12 -1.54 -3.12
N SER A 97 1.83 -0.51 -2.34
CA SER A 97 1.58 0.83 -2.87
C SER A 97 2.50 1.90 -2.28
N ASP A 98 3.00 2.80 -3.13
CA ASP A 98 3.81 3.99 -2.74
C ASP A 98 3.16 5.32 -3.17
N VAL A 99 1.87 5.32 -3.45
CA VAL A 99 1.11 6.53 -3.83
C VAL A 99 0.74 7.32 -2.58
N MET A 100 0.99 8.62 -2.54
CA MET A 100 0.44 9.47 -1.46
C MET A 100 -1.07 9.65 -1.67
N PHE A 101 -1.90 9.03 -0.83
CA PHE A 101 -3.35 9.15 -0.97
C PHE A 101 -3.86 10.43 -0.33
N GLU A 102 -4.69 11.18 -1.06
CA GLU A 102 -5.34 12.37 -0.53
C GLU A 102 -6.52 12.00 0.38
N ASP A 103 -7.38 11.10 -0.09
CA ASP A 103 -8.56 10.63 0.63
C ASP A 103 -9.03 9.24 0.15
N ILE A 104 -10.22 8.82 0.60
CA ILE A 104 -10.83 7.54 0.23
C ILE A 104 -11.17 7.51 -1.28
N THR A 105 -11.55 8.64 -1.86
CA THR A 105 -11.93 8.76 -3.27
C THR A 105 -10.73 8.45 -4.16
N ASP A 106 -9.58 9.02 -3.84
CA ASP A 106 -8.32 8.75 -4.54
C ASP A 106 -7.92 7.27 -4.45
N ILE A 107 -7.99 6.66 -3.26
CA ILE A 107 -7.76 5.21 -3.10
C ILE A 107 -8.74 4.41 -3.98
N CYS A 108 -10.03 4.77 -4.01
CA CYS A 108 -11.02 4.09 -4.82
C CYS A 108 -10.69 4.15 -6.33
N ILE A 109 -10.25 5.30 -6.81
CA ILE A 109 -9.84 5.51 -8.20
C ILE A 109 -8.62 4.64 -8.50
N LYS A 110 -7.56 4.75 -7.71
CA LYS A 110 -6.32 3.98 -7.92
C LYS A 110 -6.55 2.48 -7.87
N MET A 111 -7.34 1.98 -6.92
CA MET A 111 -7.66 0.55 -6.84
C MET A 111 -8.50 0.08 -8.02
N ARG A 112 -9.42 0.91 -8.53
CA ARG A 112 -10.24 0.60 -9.72
C ARG A 112 -9.40 0.56 -10.99
N GLU A 113 -8.57 1.57 -11.23
CA GLU A 113 -7.65 1.65 -12.37
C GLU A 113 -6.73 0.43 -12.42
N ASN A 114 -6.33 -0.05 -11.25
CA ASN A 114 -5.48 -1.22 -11.09
C ASN A 114 -6.24 -2.55 -10.93
N ASN A 115 -7.59 -2.54 -11.05
CA ASN A 115 -8.45 -3.72 -10.92
C ASN A 115 -8.17 -4.57 -9.65
N VAL A 116 -7.95 -3.89 -8.52
CA VAL A 116 -7.79 -4.49 -7.19
C VAL A 116 -9.11 -4.41 -6.43
N ASP A 117 -9.59 -5.55 -5.92
CA ASP A 117 -10.78 -5.65 -5.07
C ASP A 117 -10.52 -6.53 -3.85
N PHE A 118 -10.28 -5.89 -2.70
CA PHE A 118 -10.03 -6.54 -1.42
C PHE A 118 -11.21 -7.40 -0.93
N ARG A 119 -12.45 -7.07 -1.30
CA ARG A 119 -13.63 -7.84 -0.90
C ARG A 119 -13.64 -9.21 -1.57
N LYS A 120 -13.23 -9.25 -2.84
CA LYS A 120 -13.23 -10.46 -3.66
C LYS A 120 -11.91 -11.21 -3.60
N GLY A 121 -10.82 -10.58 -3.18
CA GLY A 121 -9.49 -11.16 -3.31
C GLY A 121 -8.93 -11.04 -4.72
N ARG A 122 -9.44 -10.09 -5.51
CA ARG A 122 -9.11 -9.94 -6.92
C ARG A 122 -7.95 -8.96 -7.10
N VAL A 123 -6.96 -9.38 -7.86
CA VAL A 123 -5.88 -8.56 -8.43
C VAL A 123 -5.70 -8.94 -9.90
N PRO A 124 -5.05 -8.12 -10.74
CA PRO A 124 -4.90 -8.41 -12.18
C PRO A 124 -4.19 -9.72 -12.53
N ARG A 125 -3.35 -10.25 -11.62
CA ARG A 125 -2.60 -11.49 -11.82
C ARG A 125 -2.86 -12.43 -10.65
N ASN A 126 -3.27 -13.66 -10.95
CA ASN A 126 -3.80 -14.62 -9.97
C ASN A 126 -2.85 -14.91 -8.78
N VAL A 127 -1.53 -14.75 -8.93
CA VAL A 127 -0.55 -15.01 -7.87
C VAL A 127 0.68 -14.11 -8.04
N GLY A 128 1.15 -13.45 -6.97
CA GLY A 128 2.39 -12.68 -6.98
C GLY A 128 2.34 -11.37 -6.20
N ILE A 129 3.16 -10.41 -6.65
CA ILE A 129 3.24 -9.04 -6.13
C ILE A 129 2.61 -8.11 -7.15
N TYR A 130 1.77 -7.20 -6.69
CA TYR A 130 1.16 -6.18 -7.51
C TYR A 130 1.51 -4.80 -6.95
N TYR A 131 2.00 -3.90 -7.80
CA TYR A 131 2.48 -2.58 -7.40
C TYR A 131 1.50 -1.51 -7.85
N ILE A 132 1.08 -0.65 -6.93
CA ILE A 132 0.28 0.55 -7.23
C ILE A 132 1.17 1.76 -6.99
N ARG A 133 1.50 2.47 -8.06
CA ARG A 133 2.46 3.59 -8.03
C ARG A 133 1.91 4.79 -8.79
N ASP A 134 2.47 5.96 -8.51
CA ASP A 134 2.19 7.18 -9.23
C ASP A 134 3.26 7.39 -10.31
N TYR A 135 2.98 6.89 -11.52
CA TYR A 135 3.90 6.99 -12.65
C TYR A 135 3.97 8.39 -13.26
N GLU A 136 2.99 9.26 -12.98
CA GLU A 136 2.91 10.60 -13.57
C GLU A 136 4.09 11.46 -13.09
N LYS A 137 4.39 11.42 -11.78
CA LYS A 137 5.56 12.09 -11.19
C LYS A 137 6.89 11.48 -11.60
N GLU A 138 6.96 10.16 -11.83
CA GLU A 138 8.18 9.52 -12.36
C GLU A 138 8.42 9.94 -13.82
N TYR A 139 7.36 10.04 -14.62
CA TYR A 139 7.44 10.50 -16.02
C TYR A 139 7.80 11.98 -16.12
N GLU A 140 7.17 12.86 -15.36
CA GLU A 140 7.53 14.29 -15.31
C GLU A 140 9.00 14.49 -14.93
N ARG A 141 9.48 13.76 -13.91
CA ARG A 141 10.87 13.83 -13.48
C ARG A 141 11.82 13.26 -14.53
N TYR A 142 11.43 12.19 -15.21
CA TYR A 142 12.21 11.61 -16.31
C TYR A 142 12.30 12.59 -17.48
N CYS A 143 11.17 13.16 -17.92
CA CYS A 143 11.12 14.17 -18.98
C CYS A 143 11.93 15.42 -18.61
N PHE A 144 11.84 15.88 -17.37
CA PHE A 144 12.65 17.01 -16.87
C PHE A 144 14.15 16.69 -16.91
N ASN A 145 14.57 15.51 -16.45
CA ASN A 145 15.97 15.10 -16.49
C ASN A 145 16.50 15.00 -17.94
N VAL A 146 15.72 14.42 -18.86
CA VAL A 146 16.07 14.35 -20.28
C VAL A 146 16.19 15.76 -20.88
N LEU A 147 15.28 16.68 -20.55
CA LEU A 147 15.34 18.08 -20.97
C LEU A 147 16.61 18.76 -20.44
N CYS A 148 16.95 18.57 -19.16
CA CYS A 148 18.16 19.13 -18.58
C CYS A 148 19.44 18.57 -19.21
N GLU A 149 19.51 17.26 -19.47
CA GLU A 149 20.66 16.64 -20.15
C GLU A 149 20.82 17.18 -21.59
N THR A 150 19.72 17.48 -22.26
CA THR A 150 19.73 18.02 -23.63
C THR A 150 20.13 19.50 -23.66
N LEU A 151 19.80 20.28 -22.63
CA LEU A 151 20.10 21.72 -22.53
C LEU A 151 21.51 22.03 -21.99
N VAL A 152 22.18 21.06 -21.37
CA VAL A 152 23.56 21.21 -20.83
C VAL A 152 24.60 20.62 -21.79
N ALA A 153 24.16 19.99 -22.89
CA ALA A 153 25.02 19.38 -23.90
C ALA A 153 25.46 20.34 -25.04
N ASP A 154 25.24 21.65 -24.90
CA ASP A 154 25.76 22.70 -25.80
C ASP A 154 26.94 23.46 -25.16
#